data_AF-A0A7K2MXP6-F1
#
_entry.id   AF-A0A7K2MXP6-F1
#
_cell.length_a   1.000
_cell.length_b   1.000
_cell.length_c   1.000
_cell.angle_alpha   90.00
_cell.angle_beta   90.00
_cell.angle_gamma   90.00
#
_symmetry.space_group_name_H-M   'P 1'
#
loop_
_entity.id
_entity.type
_entity.pdbx_description
1 polymer ?
#
loop_
_entity_poly.entity_id
_entity_poly.type
_entity_poly.pdbx_seq_one_letter_code
_entity_poly.pdbx_strand_id
1 'polypeptide(L)'
;MSSHLSADHPAAQPPGNGSVEALISQARRLRGDVDAVRRDSQEDAADPRGRWQRALYDLALHQLTDLDAHLAQLRDGPAPAPRPGSLLSRVGSAEWNLLTDEAEWSGELFHILGRDPASVPLSLDELPSLVLAEDRPKLTAMVTD
;
A
#
# COMPACT_ATOMS: atom_id res chain seq x y z
N MET A 1 -19.12 56.21 -3.03
CA MET A 1 -18.80 56.04 -4.46
C MET A 1 -17.33 56.42 -4.59
N SER A 2 -16.35 55.52 -4.57
CA SER A 2 -16.16 54.25 -5.31
C SER A 2 -15.22 53.33 -4.49
N SER A 3 -15.65 52.14 -4.07
CA SER A 3 -15.32 50.82 -4.67
C SER A 3 -13.92 50.72 -5.30
N HIS A 4 -12.92 50.31 -4.51
CA HIS A 4 -11.68 49.76 -5.05
C HIS A 4 -11.78 48.23 -5.05
N LEU A 5 -11.69 47.70 -6.27
CA LEU A 5 -11.51 46.31 -6.67
C LEU A 5 -10.77 45.46 -5.65
N SER A 6 -11.32 44.28 -5.37
CA SER A 6 -10.61 43.13 -4.82
C SER A 6 -9.31 42.93 -5.61
N ALA A 7 -8.18 43.24 -4.97
CA ALA A 7 -6.91 42.69 -5.37
C ALA A 7 -6.98 41.18 -5.14
N ASP A 8 -6.86 40.45 -6.25
CA ASP A 8 -6.45 39.06 -6.32
C ASP A 8 -5.36 38.82 -5.27
N HIS A 9 -5.69 38.08 -4.21
CA HIS A 9 -4.75 37.73 -3.16
C HIS A 9 -4.05 36.47 -3.65
N PRO A 10 -2.77 36.50 -4.06
CA PRO A 10 -2.04 35.27 -4.30
C PRO A 10 -1.97 34.57 -2.94
N ALA A 11 -2.69 33.45 -2.81
CA ALA A 11 -2.66 32.64 -1.61
C ALA A 11 -1.20 32.28 -1.31
N ALA A 12 -0.65 32.89 -0.26
CA ALA A 12 0.66 32.56 0.24
C ALA A 12 0.64 31.06 0.59
N GLN A 13 1.34 30.26 -0.21
CA GLN A 13 1.52 28.85 0.06
C GLN A 13 2.20 28.70 1.44
N PRO A 14 1.71 27.78 2.30
CA PRO A 14 2.35 27.51 3.57
C PRO A 14 3.82 27.14 3.34
N PRO A 15 4.76 27.63 4.15
CA PRO A 15 6.21 27.45 3.92
C PRO A 15 6.69 25.99 3.90
N GLY A 16 5.88 25.04 4.40
CA GLY A 16 6.17 23.60 4.33
C GLY A 16 5.93 22.97 2.95
N ASN A 17 4.97 23.48 2.17
CA ASN A 17 4.59 22.88 0.89
C ASN A 17 5.65 23.07 -0.19
N GLY A 18 6.37 24.21 -0.16
CA GLY A 18 7.45 24.49 -1.12
C GLY A 18 8.67 23.58 -0.96
N SER A 19 8.96 23.11 0.27
CA SER A 19 10.05 22.16 0.51
C SER A 19 9.73 20.77 -0.04
N VAL A 20 8.50 20.30 0.16
CA VAL A 20 8.03 19.01 -0.37
C VAL A 20 7.95 19.05 -1.90
N GLU A 21 7.48 20.15 -2.49
CA GLU A 21 7.44 20.33 -3.94
C GLU A 21 8.84 20.33 -4.59
N ALA A 22 9.83 20.90 -3.91
CA ALA A 22 11.22 20.82 -4.33
C ALA A 22 11.76 19.38 -4.32
N LEU A 23 11.43 18.59 -3.28
CA LEU A 23 11.80 17.18 -3.18
C LEU A 23 11.11 16.32 -4.26
N ILE A 24 9.82 16.55 -4.54
CA ILE A 24 9.08 15.91 -5.65
C ILE A 24 9.80 16.19 -6.97
N SER A 25 10.11 17.47 -7.23
CA SER A 25 10.81 17.88 -8.45
C SER A 25 12.21 17.26 -8.55
N GLN A 26 12.90 17.12 -7.42
CA GLN A 26 14.22 16.47 -7.35
C GLN A 26 14.14 14.96 -7.61
N ALA A 27 13.17 14.26 -7.02
CA ALA A 27 12.96 12.83 -7.25
C ALA A 27 12.66 12.54 -8.73
N ARG A 28 11.85 13.37 -9.37
CA ARG A 28 11.55 13.28 -10.81
C ARG A 28 12.78 13.51 -11.70
N ARG A 29 13.62 14.50 -11.36
CA ARG A 29 14.88 14.75 -12.07
C ARG A 29 15.83 13.56 -11.94
N LEU A 30 16.05 13.09 -10.70
CA LEU A 30 16.93 11.95 -10.44
C LEU A 30 16.47 10.70 -11.16
N ARG A 31 15.16 10.44 -11.24
CA ARG A 31 14.61 9.33 -12.03
C ARG A 31 14.95 9.46 -13.52
N GLY A 32 14.86 10.66 -14.08
CA GLY A 32 15.26 10.94 -15.46
C GLY A 32 16.75 10.70 -15.70
N ASP A 33 17.59 11.15 -14.77
CA ASP A 33 19.05 10.95 -14.83
C ASP A 33 19.40 9.46 -14.76
N VAL A 34 18.79 8.69 -13.84
CA VAL A 34 18.99 7.25 -13.70
C VAL A 34 18.53 6.49 -14.95
N ASP A 35 17.40 6.89 -15.55
CA ASP A 35 16.88 6.29 -16.78
C ASP A 35 17.77 6.59 -18.00
N ALA A 36 18.39 7.77 -18.06
CA ALA A 36 19.40 8.09 -19.08
C ALA A 36 20.64 7.20 -18.94
N VAL A 37 21.19 7.08 -17.72
CA VAL A 37 22.36 6.23 -17.43
C VAL A 37 22.09 4.76 -17.78
N ARG A 38 20.86 4.27 -17.50
CA ARG A 38 20.45 2.90 -17.87
C ARG A 38 20.47 2.69 -19.38
N ARG A 39 19.96 3.64 -20.17
CA ARG A 39 19.94 3.55 -21.65
C ARG A 39 21.35 3.52 -22.23
N ASP A 40 22.26 4.34 -21.70
CA ASP A 40 23.65 4.40 -22.15
C ASP A 40 24.43 3.11 -21.84
N SER A 41 24.00 2.33 -20.85
CA SER A 41 24.66 1.09 -20.41
C SER A 41 24.10 -0.18 -21.10
N GLN A 42 23.13 -0.06 -22.00
CA GLN A 42 22.27 -1.17 -22.43
C GLN A 42 22.86 -2.08 -23.53
N GLU A 43 24.06 -1.78 -24.04
CA GLU A 43 24.62 -2.40 -25.24
C GLU A 43 24.98 -3.90 -25.11
N ASP A 44 25.24 -4.43 -23.90
CA ASP A 44 25.60 -5.84 -23.72
C ASP A 44 24.45 -6.68 -23.10
N ALA A 45 23.54 -7.14 -23.96
CA ALA A 45 22.28 -7.78 -23.54
C ALA A 45 22.42 -9.25 -23.09
N ALA A 46 23.54 -9.92 -23.35
CA ALA A 46 23.72 -11.35 -23.10
C ALA A 46 24.50 -11.70 -21.81
N ASP A 47 25.17 -10.73 -21.18
CA ASP A 47 25.96 -10.96 -19.97
C ASP A 47 25.06 -11.10 -18.72
N PRO A 48 25.22 -12.15 -17.89
CA PRO A 48 24.65 -12.22 -16.54
C PRO A 48 24.80 -10.93 -15.73
N ARG A 49 25.93 -10.23 -15.86
CA ARG A 49 26.17 -8.94 -15.19
C ARG A 49 25.25 -7.84 -15.69
N GLY A 50 25.00 -7.79 -16.99
CA GLY A 50 24.07 -6.84 -17.61
C GLY A 50 22.62 -7.06 -17.15
N ARG A 51 22.21 -8.31 -16.95
CA ARG A 51 20.88 -8.63 -16.39
C ARG A 51 20.74 -8.18 -14.93
N TRP A 52 21.74 -8.42 -14.09
CA TRP A 52 21.74 -7.95 -12.70
C TRP A 52 21.74 -6.43 -12.61
N GLN A 53 22.54 -5.76 -13.46
CA GLN A 53 22.59 -4.30 -13.53
C GLN A 53 21.24 -3.71 -13.97
N ARG A 54 20.55 -4.31 -14.95
CA ARG A 54 19.17 -3.93 -15.31
C ARG A 54 18.20 -4.08 -14.16
N ALA A 55 18.23 -5.22 -13.45
CA ALA A 55 17.37 -5.43 -12.30
C ALA A 55 17.59 -4.40 -11.18
N LEU A 56 18.84 -3.98 -10.96
CA LEU A 56 19.16 -2.91 -10.01
C LEU A 56 18.65 -1.54 -10.46
N TYR A 57 18.78 -1.20 -11.75
CA TYR A 57 18.22 0.05 -12.26
C TYR A 57 16.69 0.05 -12.19
N ASP A 58 16.04 -1.05 -12.54
CA ASP A 58 14.58 -1.17 -12.45
C ASP A 58 14.10 -1.06 -10.99
N LEU A 59 14.83 -1.66 -10.04
CA LEU A 59 14.57 -1.48 -8.62
C LEU A 59 14.76 -0.02 -8.18
N ALA A 60 15.86 0.63 -8.59
CA ALA A 60 16.10 2.04 -8.25
C ALA A 60 15.00 2.97 -8.80
N LEU A 61 14.55 2.75 -10.05
CA LEU A 61 13.45 3.51 -10.66
C LEU A 61 12.13 3.27 -9.95
N HIS A 62 11.87 2.04 -9.49
CA HIS A 62 10.70 1.72 -8.68
C HIS A 62 10.73 2.49 -7.35
N GLN A 63 11.84 2.42 -6.62
CA GLN A 63 12.02 3.14 -5.35
C GLN A 63 11.87 4.66 -5.51
N LEU A 64 12.38 5.25 -6.60
CA LEU A 64 12.21 6.68 -6.88
C LEU A 64 10.76 7.05 -7.22
N THR A 65 10.01 6.14 -7.81
CA THR A 65 8.58 6.33 -8.11
C THR A 65 7.76 6.26 -6.82
N ASP A 66 8.08 5.31 -5.96
CA ASP A 66 7.47 5.22 -4.63
C ASP A 66 7.77 6.49 -3.82
N LEU A 67 9.02 6.97 -3.83
CA LEU A 67 9.39 8.21 -3.15
C LEU A 67 8.60 9.43 -3.68
N ASP A 68 8.41 9.56 -5.00
CA ASP A 68 7.58 10.63 -5.58
C ASP A 68 6.13 10.55 -5.07
N ALA A 69 5.57 9.34 -4.98
CA ALA A 69 4.22 9.11 -4.46
C ALA A 69 4.09 9.47 -2.97
N HIS A 70 5.05 9.08 -2.14
CA HIS A 70 5.05 9.42 -0.71
C HIS A 70 5.19 10.93 -0.48
N LEU A 71 6.06 11.60 -1.25
CA LEU A 71 6.20 13.06 -1.17
C LEU A 71 4.93 13.78 -1.65
N ALA A 72 4.27 13.27 -2.70
CA ALA A 72 2.97 13.80 -3.13
C ALA A 72 1.90 13.61 -2.04
N GLN A 73 1.89 12.47 -1.34
CA GLN A 73 1.00 12.23 -0.20
C GLN A 73 1.29 13.16 0.99
N LEU A 74 2.56 13.50 1.26
CA LEU A 74 2.90 14.50 2.28
C LEU A 74 2.40 15.89 1.91
N ARG A 75 2.37 16.23 0.61
CA ARG A 75 1.81 17.50 0.10
C ARG A 75 0.28 17.51 0.16
N ASP A 76 -0.37 16.44 -0.30
CA ASP A 76 -1.82 16.37 -0.49
C ASP A 76 -2.58 15.95 0.77
N GLY A 77 -1.86 15.49 1.80
CA GLY A 77 -2.42 14.83 2.98
C GLY A 77 -2.74 13.35 2.71
N PRO A 78 -3.14 12.60 3.75
CA PRO A 78 -3.50 11.20 3.59
C PRO A 78 -4.59 11.07 2.54
N ALA A 79 -4.38 10.18 1.55
CA ALA A 79 -5.40 9.88 0.56
C ALA A 79 -6.72 9.55 1.28
N PRO A 80 -7.87 10.08 0.82
CA PRO A 80 -9.15 9.73 1.41
C PRO A 80 -9.27 8.21 1.41
N ALA A 81 -9.54 7.63 2.59
CA ALA A 81 -9.62 6.19 2.76
C ALA A 81 -10.45 5.57 1.63
N PRO A 82 -10.01 4.45 1.03
CA PRO A 82 -10.75 3.80 -0.02
C PRO A 82 -12.19 3.60 0.45
N ARG A 83 -13.14 4.15 -0.30
CA ARG A 83 -14.56 4.05 0.05
C ARG A 83 -14.90 2.56 0.19
N PRO A 84 -15.56 2.13 1.28
CA PRO A 84 -15.95 0.73 1.47
C PRO A 84 -16.85 0.33 0.30
N GLY A 85 -16.33 -0.52 -0.59
CA GLY A 85 -16.99 -0.85 -1.85
C GLY A 85 -16.09 -1.42 -2.95
N SER A 86 -14.76 -1.30 -2.85
CA SER A 86 -13.86 -2.10 -3.70
C SER A 86 -13.87 -3.55 -3.21
N LEU A 87 -13.94 -4.53 -4.10
CA LEU A 87 -14.04 -5.97 -3.77
C LEU A 87 -12.87 -6.49 -2.90
N LEU A 88 -11.75 -5.76 -2.84
CA LEU A 88 -10.63 -6.00 -1.93
C LEU A 88 -10.91 -5.58 -0.47
N SER A 89 -11.92 -4.74 -0.23
CA SER A 89 -12.37 -4.28 1.09
C SER A 89 -13.31 -5.26 1.79
N ARG A 90 -13.84 -6.27 1.07
CA ARG A 90 -14.65 -7.38 1.64
C ARG A 90 -13.80 -8.61 1.96
N VAL A 91 -12.50 -8.41 2.14
CA VAL A 91 -11.60 -9.47 2.60
C VAL A 91 -11.50 -9.37 4.12
N GLY A 92 -11.98 -10.39 4.81
CA GLY A 92 -11.79 -10.53 6.24
C GLY A 92 -10.34 -10.92 6.53
N SER A 93 -9.72 -10.25 7.49
CA SER A 93 -8.42 -10.65 8.04
C SER A 93 -8.63 -11.33 9.38
N ALA A 94 -7.87 -12.38 9.62
CA ALA A 94 -7.85 -13.10 10.88
C ALA A 94 -6.38 -13.28 11.28
N GLU A 95 -6.06 -12.88 12.50
CA GLU A 95 -4.76 -13.13 13.12
C GLU A 95 -4.98 -14.06 14.32
N TRP A 96 -4.16 -15.11 14.43
CA TRP A 96 -4.19 -16.01 15.56
C TRP A 96 -2.84 -16.00 16.25
N ASN A 97 -2.84 -15.74 17.55
CA ASN A 97 -1.68 -15.84 18.40
C ASN A 97 -1.55 -17.28 18.92
N LEU A 98 -0.67 -18.05 18.30
CA LEU A 98 -0.45 -19.47 18.65
C LEU A 98 0.14 -19.69 20.05
N LEU A 99 0.67 -18.65 20.70
CA LEU A 99 1.24 -18.73 22.04
C LEU A 99 0.18 -18.51 23.13
N THR A 100 -0.78 -17.61 22.87
CA THR A 100 -1.85 -17.25 23.84
C THR A 100 -3.21 -17.85 23.48
N ASP A 101 -3.32 -18.49 22.33
CA ASP A 101 -4.57 -18.96 21.71
C ASP A 101 -5.61 -17.84 21.47
N GLU A 102 -5.15 -16.58 21.43
CA GLU A 102 -6.01 -15.44 21.15
C GLU A 102 -6.19 -15.25 19.64
N ALA A 103 -7.42 -14.99 19.23
CA ALA A 103 -7.75 -14.65 17.85
C ALA A 103 -8.16 -13.18 17.76
N GLU A 104 -7.69 -12.48 16.73
CA GLU A 104 -8.17 -11.15 16.38
C GLU A 104 -8.74 -11.20 14.97
N TRP A 105 -10.03 -10.91 14.84
CA TRP A 105 -10.76 -10.95 13.58
C TRP A 105 -11.16 -9.53 13.19
N SER A 106 -11.05 -9.19 11.92
CA SER A 106 -11.61 -7.93 11.43
C SER A 106 -13.14 -7.97 11.45
N GLY A 107 -13.78 -6.81 11.62
CA GLY A 107 -15.25 -6.68 11.56
C GLY A 107 -15.85 -7.25 10.26
N GLU A 108 -15.11 -7.18 9.15
CA GLU A 108 -15.51 -7.77 7.87
C GLU A 108 -15.52 -9.30 7.90
N LEU A 109 -14.59 -9.96 8.64
CA LEU A 109 -14.58 -11.41 8.75
C LEU A 109 -15.82 -11.93 9.49
N PHE A 110 -16.27 -11.22 10.54
CA PHE A 110 -17.54 -11.53 11.20
C PHE A 110 -18.71 -11.44 10.22
N HIS A 111 -18.74 -10.40 9.38
CA HIS A 111 -19.76 -10.25 8.35
C HIS A 111 -19.72 -11.34 7.27
N ILE A 112 -18.54 -11.73 6.81
CA ILE A 112 -18.36 -12.82 5.82
C ILE A 112 -18.86 -14.15 6.37
N LEU A 113 -18.59 -14.43 7.65
CA LEU A 113 -19.02 -15.64 8.34
C LEU A 113 -20.46 -15.56 8.87
N GLY A 114 -21.15 -14.43 8.69
CA GLY A 114 -22.51 -14.22 9.19
C GLY A 114 -22.63 -14.21 10.72
N ARG A 115 -21.54 -13.90 11.45
CA ARG A 115 -21.49 -13.78 12.90
C ARG A 115 -21.68 -12.34 13.36
N ASP A 116 -22.16 -12.18 14.58
CA ASP A 116 -22.26 -10.88 15.23
C ASP A 116 -20.84 -10.34 15.51
N PRO A 117 -20.49 -9.12 15.05
CA PRO A 117 -19.20 -8.50 15.34
C PRO A 117 -18.95 -8.22 16.83
N ALA A 118 -19.97 -8.29 17.69
CA ALA A 118 -19.81 -8.24 19.15
C ALA A 118 -19.45 -9.60 19.77
N SER A 119 -19.42 -10.67 18.98
CA SER A 119 -19.01 -12.00 19.45
C SER A 119 -17.50 -12.11 19.59
N VAL A 120 -17.05 -12.96 20.50
CA VAL A 120 -15.62 -13.28 20.64
C VAL A 120 -15.14 -13.95 19.34
N PRO A 121 -14.00 -13.51 18.77
CA PRO A 121 -13.35 -14.18 17.65
C PRO A 121 -12.96 -15.60 18.07
N LEU A 122 -13.16 -16.57 17.17
CA LEU A 122 -12.88 -17.98 17.49
C LEU A 122 -11.39 -18.27 17.37
N SER A 123 -10.88 -19.05 18.31
CA SER A 123 -9.51 -19.53 18.27
C SER A 123 -9.31 -20.49 17.09
N LEU A 124 -8.03 -20.75 16.76
CA LEU A 124 -7.68 -21.58 15.61
C LEU A 124 -8.28 -23.00 15.74
N ASP A 125 -8.38 -23.50 16.97
CA ASP A 125 -8.95 -24.82 17.30
C ASP A 125 -10.48 -24.87 17.17
N GLU A 126 -11.15 -23.73 17.27
CA GLU A 126 -12.61 -23.63 17.18
C GLU A 126 -13.09 -23.37 15.73
N LEU A 127 -12.21 -22.89 14.85
CA LEU A 127 -12.51 -22.68 13.43
C LEU A 127 -13.14 -23.88 12.71
N PRO A 128 -12.66 -25.14 12.90
CA PRO A 128 -13.24 -26.29 12.22
C PRO A 128 -14.72 -26.53 12.57
N SER A 129 -15.20 -26.00 13.69
CA SER A 129 -16.59 -26.12 14.11
C SER A 129 -17.53 -25.25 13.26
N LEU A 130 -17.07 -24.13 12.73
CA LEU A 130 -17.84 -23.27 11.81
C LEU A 130 -17.83 -23.77 10.36
N VAL A 131 -16.90 -24.66 10.04
CA VAL A 131 -16.68 -25.13 8.68
C VAL A 131 -17.60 -26.32 8.41
N LEU A 132 -18.20 -26.31 7.22
CA LEU A 132 -19.01 -27.43 6.73
C LEU A 132 -18.20 -28.72 6.77
N ALA A 133 -18.85 -29.85 7.08
CA ALA A 133 -18.16 -31.13 7.25
C ALA A 133 -17.30 -31.54 6.05
N GLU A 134 -17.67 -31.09 4.84
CA GLU A 134 -16.95 -31.31 3.58
C GLU A 134 -15.63 -30.53 3.47
N ASP A 135 -15.52 -29.35 4.09
CA ASP A 135 -14.33 -28.49 4.00
C ASP A 135 -13.37 -28.65 5.19
N ARG A 136 -13.82 -29.30 6.27
CA ARG A 136 -12.99 -29.63 7.45
C ARG A 136 -11.67 -30.34 7.10
N PRO A 137 -11.64 -31.43 6.31
CA PRO A 137 -10.38 -32.11 6.01
C PRO A 137 -9.40 -31.23 5.24
N LYS A 138 -9.90 -30.30 4.41
CA LYS A 138 -9.07 -29.36 3.65
C LYS A 138 -8.45 -28.29 4.55
N LEU A 139 -9.22 -27.77 5.52
CA LEU A 139 -8.71 -26.83 6.52
C LEU A 139 -7.73 -27.48 7.49
N THR A 140 -8.01 -28.70 7.98
CA THR A 140 -7.08 -29.43 8.85
C THR A 140 -5.76 -29.74 8.14
N ALA A 141 -5.80 -30.13 6.86
CA ALA A 141 -4.59 -30.34 6.08
C ALA A 141 -3.77 -29.05 5.94
N MET A 142 -4.42 -27.90 5.68
CA MET A 142 -3.75 -26.61 5.52
C MET A 142 -3.13 -26.04 6.80
N VAL A 143 -3.63 -26.45 7.98
CA VAL A 143 -3.09 -26.04 9.29
C VAL A 143 -1.98 -26.97 9.78
N THR A 144 -1.92 -28.20 9.28
CA THR A 144 -0.99 -29.24 9.77
C THR A 144 0.22 -29.49 8.84
N ASP A 145 0.14 -29.10 7.56
CA ASP A 145 1.21 -29.23 6.54
C ASP A 145 1.98 -27.91 6.34
#